data_AF-A0A7S3TAX8-F1
#
_entry.id   AF-A0A7S3TAX8-F1
#
_cell.length_a   1.000
_cell.length_b   1.000
_cell.length_c   1.000
_cell.angle_alpha   90.00
_cell.angle_beta   90.00
_cell.angle_gamma   90.00
#
_symmetry.space_group_name_H-M   'P 1'
#
loop_
_entity.id
_entity.type
_entity.pdbx_description
1 polymer ?
#
loop_
_entity_poly.entity_id
_entity_poly.type
_entity_poly.pdbx_seq_one_letter_code
_entity_poly.pdbx_strand_id
1 'polypeptide(L)'
;GFDVTDEVAITIDGTFPYLGEVNPLRVAFVQNTILNQADVGNELVLSGPSGYVFPRNCTQGFRLRLTNNRDAQVSAASTSEYAETFTFPPKGIQCTGFDNSTVVIRMPDGSGLLKGNYTIEVDVTNPPFQPNGTN
;
A
#
# COMPACT_ATOMS: atom_id res chain seq x y z
N GLY A 1 19.79 -13.40 -3.39
CA GLY A 1 18.39 -13.68 -3.75
C GLY A 1 17.59 -13.71 -2.48
N PHE A 2 16.66 -12.76 -2.33
CA PHE A 2 15.61 -12.82 -1.34
C PHE A 2 14.34 -12.36 -2.05
N ASP A 3 13.44 -13.31 -2.23
CA ASP A 3 12.09 -13.11 -2.75
C ASP A 3 11.16 -13.51 -1.62
N VAL A 4 10.70 -12.52 -0.85
CA VAL A 4 9.69 -12.74 0.19
C VAL A 4 8.37 -12.27 -0.41
N THR A 5 7.74 -13.17 -1.16
CA THR A 5 6.34 -13.03 -1.53
C THR A 5 5.52 -13.64 -0.38
N ASP A 6 5.24 -12.85 0.67
CA ASP A 6 4.35 -13.28 1.75
C ASP A 6 2.97 -12.62 1.59
N GLU A 7 1.90 -13.36 1.88
CA GLU A 7 0.54 -12.86 1.76
C GLU A 7 0.22 -11.99 2.97
N VAL A 8 0.01 -10.70 2.72
CA VAL A 8 -0.25 -9.75 3.81
C VAL A 8 -1.74 -9.69 4.10
N ALA A 9 -2.11 -9.91 5.37
CA ALA A 9 -3.49 -9.71 5.82
C ALA A 9 -3.89 -8.24 5.66
N ILE A 10 -4.92 -7.99 4.84
CA ILE A 10 -5.43 -6.64 4.55
C ILE A 10 -6.81 -6.42 5.16
N THR A 11 -7.06 -5.20 5.63
CA THR A 11 -8.41 -4.68 5.92
C THR A 11 -8.72 -3.56 4.95
N ILE A 12 -9.86 -3.65 4.27
CA ILE A 12 -10.33 -2.64 3.33
C ILE A 12 -11.50 -1.90 3.95
N ASP A 13 -11.30 -0.63 4.29
CA ASP A 13 -12.36 0.25 4.79
C ASP A 13 -12.95 1.03 3.61
N GLY A 14 -14.10 0.57 3.11
CA GLY A 14 -14.85 1.31 2.10
C GLY A 14 -15.55 2.51 2.74
N THR A 15 -15.04 3.72 2.51
CA THR A 15 -15.90 4.93 2.57
C THR A 15 -17.03 4.76 1.56
N PHE A 16 -18.25 5.22 1.85
CA PHE A 16 -19.44 5.10 0.97
C PHE A 16 -19.07 5.14 -0.53
N PRO A 17 -18.96 3.98 -1.21
CA PRO A 17 -18.40 3.94 -2.54
C PRO A 17 -19.46 4.38 -3.54
N TYR A 18 -19.22 5.52 -4.21
CA TYR A 18 -20.07 5.93 -5.32
C TYR A 18 -19.73 5.06 -6.54
N LEU A 19 -20.73 4.35 -7.07
CA LEU A 19 -20.57 3.46 -8.23
C LEU A 19 -20.14 4.27 -9.46
N GLY A 20 -19.18 3.74 -10.22
CA GLY A 20 -18.68 4.38 -11.44
C GLY A 20 -17.86 5.66 -11.22
N GLU A 21 -17.65 6.08 -9.98
CA GLU A 21 -16.93 7.29 -9.62
C GLU A 21 -15.54 6.96 -9.04
N VAL A 22 -14.66 7.97 -9.04
CA VAL A 22 -13.35 7.88 -8.39
C VAL A 22 -13.53 8.01 -6.87
N ASN A 23 -13.02 7.04 -6.13
CA ASN A 23 -13.09 6.99 -4.68
C ASN A 23 -11.73 6.62 -4.09
N PRO A 24 -11.37 7.15 -2.91
CA PRO A 24 -10.16 6.72 -2.22
C PRO A 24 -10.36 5.31 -1.66
N LEU A 25 -9.53 4.37 -2.09
CA LEU A 25 -9.41 3.04 -1.50
C LEU A 25 -8.41 3.08 -0.36
N ARG A 26 -8.84 2.67 0.84
CA ARG A 26 -7.97 2.52 2.00
C ARG A 26 -7.70 1.06 2.29
N VAL A 27 -6.42 0.71 2.27
CA VAL A 27 -5.94 -0.65 2.54
C VAL A 27 -5.01 -0.60 3.74
N ALA A 28 -5.47 -1.12 4.88
CA ALA A 28 -4.63 -1.32 6.05
C ALA A 28 -3.99 -2.71 5.98
N PHE A 29 -2.71 -2.83 6.29
CA PHE A 29 -1.97 -4.08 6.23
C PHE A 29 -0.90 -4.16 7.30
N VAL A 30 -0.57 -5.38 7.74
CA VAL A 30 0.43 -5.62 8.79
C VAL A 30 1.69 -6.21 8.21
N GLN A 31 2.78 -5.47 8.26
CA GLN A 31 4.07 -5.96 7.81
C GLN A 31 4.76 -6.71 8.97
N ASN A 32 4.84 -8.03 8.86
CA ASN A 32 5.42 -8.89 9.92
C ASN A 32 6.93 -9.09 9.80
N THR A 33 7.52 -8.76 8.64
CA THR A 33 8.95 -8.89 8.33
C THR A 33 9.49 -7.55 7.87
N ILE A 34 10.71 -7.17 8.28
CA ILE A 34 11.33 -5.94 7.75
C ILE A 34 11.50 -6.11 6.24
N LEU A 35 10.87 -5.24 5.45
CA LEU A 35 11.22 -5.03 4.05
C LEU A 35 12.46 -4.15 4.06
N ASN A 36 13.63 -4.78 4.12
CA ASN A 36 14.91 -4.07 4.16
C ASN A 36 15.37 -3.66 2.74
N GLN A 37 16.44 -2.87 2.72
CA GLN A 37 17.16 -2.30 1.58
C GLN A 37 17.39 -3.31 0.45
N ALA A 38 16.40 -3.50 -0.41
CA ALA A 38 16.59 -4.19 -1.66
C ALA A 38 17.51 -3.35 -2.56
N ASP A 39 18.47 -4.01 -3.21
CA ASP A 39 19.36 -3.37 -4.19
C ASP A 39 18.58 -2.74 -5.35
N VAL A 40 17.36 -3.24 -5.61
CA VAL A 40 16.47 -2.80 -6.69
C VAL A 40 15.04 -2.68 -6.15
N GLY A 41 14.76 -1.64 -5.38
CA GLY A 41 13.43 -1.26 -4.88
C GLY A 41 12.64 -2.33 -4.11
N ASN A 42 11.60 -1.89 -3.41
CA ASN A 42 10.58 -2.78 -2.86
C ASN A 42 9.26 -2.46 -3.56
N GLU A 43 8.53 -3.48 -4.00
CA GLU A 43 7.24 -3.31 -4.68
C GLU A 43 6.11 -3.92 -3.84
N LEU A 44 5.05 -3.14 -3.64
CA LEU A 44 3.78 -3.64 -3.13
C LEU A 44 2.81 -3.71 -4.30
N VAL A 45 2.31 -4.91 -4.57
CA VAL A 45 1.35 -5.14 -5.64
C VAL A 45 -0.02 -5.39 -5.03
N LEU A 46 -1.00 -4.55 -5.39
CA LEU A 46 -2.39 -4.72 -4.97
C LEU A 46 -3.22 -5.09 -6.18
N SER A 47 -4.01 -6.14 -6.05
CA SER A 47 -5.00 -6.55 -7.04
C SER A 47 -6.39 -6.52 -6.42
N GLY A 48 -7.25 -5.64 -6.96
CA GLY A 48 -8.66 -5.55 -6.61
C GLY A 48 -9.53 -6.53 -7.42
N PRO A 49 -10.79 -6.70 -7.01
CA PRO A 49 -11.76 -7.48 -7.77
C PRO A 49 -12.11 -6.79 -9.10
N SER A 50 -12.75 -7.54 -10.00
CA SER A 50 -13.12 -7.05 -11.34
C SER A 50 -13.98 -5.78 -11.27
N GLY A 51 -13.68 -4.84 -12.16
CA GLY A 51 -14.40 -3.57 -12.31
C GLY A 51 -13.85 -2.41 -11.48
N TYR A 52 -12.94 -2.66 -10.54
CA TYR A 52 -12.10 -1.59 -9.96
C TYR A 52 -10.98 -1.23 -10.94
N VAL A 53 -10.77 0.06 -11.17
CA VAL A 53 -9.76 0.53 -12.13
C VAL A 53 -8.83 1.53 -11.46
N PHE A 54 -7.55 1.16 -11.37
CA PHE A 54 -6.49 2.05 -10.91
C PHE A 54 -5.94 2.85 -12.09
N PRO A 55 -5.85 4.19 -11.98
CA PRO A 55 -5.33 5.02 -13.06
C PRO A 55 -3.83 4.76 -13.27
N ARG A 56 -3.36 4.82 -14.53
CA ARG A 56 -1.93 4.63 -14.88
C ARG A 56 -0.96 5.37 -13.96
N ASN A 57 -1.23 6.64 -13.66
CA ASN A 57 -0.45 7.41 -12.71
C ASN A 57 -1.32 7.76 -11.51
N CYS A 58 -1.16 6.99 -10.43
CA CYS A 58 -1.87 7.19 -9.18
C CYS A 58 -1.02 7.94 -8.14
N THR A 59 0.18 8.41 -8.51
CA THR A 59 1.14 8.98 -7.54
C THR A 59 0.60 10.23 -6.85
N GLN A 60 -0.22 11.05 -7.54
CA GLN A 60 -0.81 12.26 -6.94
C GLN A 60 -1.89 11.96 -5.90
N GLY A 61 -2.69 10.91 -6.11
CA GLY A 61 -3.74 10.45 -5.19
C GLY A 61 -3.24 9.44 -4.15
N PHE A 62 -1.98 9.02 -4.25
CA PHE A 62 -1.40 8.01 -3.39
C PHE A 62 -0.87 8.58 -2.08
N ARG A 63 -1.14 7.88 -0.97
CA ARG A 63 -0.54 8.15 0.34
C ARG A 63 -0.23 6.86 1.06
N LEU A 64 0.94 6.82 1.71
CA LEU A 64 1.34 5.75 2.62
C LEU A 64 1.52 6.32 4.02
N ARG A 65 0.87 5.70 5.01
CA ARG A 65 0.86 6.17 6.41
C ARG A 65 1.00 4.99 7.37
N LEU A 66 1.41 5.26 8.61
CA LEU A 66 1.28 4.30 9.69
C LEU A 66 -0.19 4.29 10.13
N THR A 67 -0.77 3.10 10.30
CA THR A 67 -2.19 2.96 10.66
C THR A 67 -2.47 3.47 12.08
N ASN A 68 -1.52 3.27 13.00
CA ASN A 68 -1.64 3.78 14.36
C ASN A 68 -0.33 4.48 14.80
N ASN A 69 -0.44 5.45 15.71
CA ASN A 69 0.73 6.20 16.21
C ASN A 69 1.59 5.40 17.20
N ARG A 70 1.08 4.28 17.75
CA ARG A 70 1.85 3.39 18.64
C ARG A 70 2.87 2.56 17.87
N ASP A 71 2.54 2.17 16.64
CA ASP A 71 3.43 1.43 15.76
C ASP A 71 4.60 2.30 15.31
N ALA A 72 4.39 3.62 15.16
CA ALA A 72 5.50 4.56 14.98
C ALA A 72 6.56 4.43 16.08
N GLN A 73 6.14 4.16 17.33
CA GLN A 73 7.04 3.96 18.46
C GLN A 73 7.66 2.55 18.49
N VAL A 74 6.93 1.51 18.09
CA VAL A 74 7.43 0.12 18.05
C VAL A 74 8.42 -0.09 16.90
N SER A 75 8.18 0.53 15.74
CA SER A 75 9.11 0.53 14.60
C SER A 75 10.42 1.25 14.95
N ALA A 76 10.37 2.34 15.72
CA ALA A 76 11.55 3.05 16.20
C ALA A 76 12.31 2.32 17.33
N ALA A 77 11.61 1.54 18.17
CA ALA A 77 12.21 0.89 19.34
C ALA A 77 12.82 -0.49 19.07
N SER A 78 12.47 -1.16 17.96
CA SER A 78 12.78 -2.60 17.77
C SER A 78 14.06 -2.91 17.00
N THR A 79 14.77 -1.93 16.43
CA THR A 79 16.08 -2.14 15.78
C THR A 79 16.95 -0.88 15.89
N SER A 80 17.93 -0.88 16.79
CA SER A 80 18.77 0.31 17.07
C SER A 80 19.59 0.80 15.87
N GLU A 81 19.88 -0.06 14.89
CA GLU A 81 20.69 0.28 13.72
C GLU A 81 19.86 0.80 12.53
N TYR A 82 18.58 0.39 12.43
CA TYR A 82 17.69 0.72 11.31
C TYR A 82 16.75 1.89 11.62
N ALA A 83 16.39 2.06 12.91
CA ALA A 83 15.48 3.12 13.36
C ALA A 83 16.09 4.52 13.22
N GLU A 84 17.41 4.67 13.34
CA GLU A 84 18.09 5.97 13.26
C GLU A 84 18.08 6.57 11.83
N THR A 85 17.96 5.71 10.80
CA THR A 85 17.97 6.15 9.38
C THR A 85 16.62 6.00 8.69
N PHE A 86 15.62 5.44 9.36
CA PHE A 86 14.30 5.21 8.79
C PHE A 86 13.51 6.51 8.64
N THR A 87 13.33 6.96 7.39
CA THR A 87 12.44 8.08 7.04
C THR A 87 11.15 7.54 6.44
N PHE A 88 10.00 7.91 7.03
CA PHE A 88 8.69 7.44 6.59
C PHE A 88 7.67 8.58 6.41
N PRO A 89 6.84 8.56 5.33
CA PRO A 89 6.97 7.67 4.19
C PRO A 89 8.27 7.96 3.40
N PRO A 90 8.89 6.94 2.77
CA PRO A 90 10.05 7.14 1.90
C PRO A 90 9.79 8.22 0.84
N LYS A 91 10.77 9.12 0.62
CA LYS A 91 10.68 10.15 -0.41
C LYS A 91 10.86 9.51 -1.79
N GLY A 92 9.92 9.73 -2.71
CA GLY A 92 10.02 9.24 -4.08
C GLY A 92 9.33 7.90 -4.34
N ILE A 93 8.36 7.51 -3.49
CA ILE A 93 7.46 6.40 -3.81
C ILE A 93 6.72 6.69 -5.11
N GLN A 94 6.63 5.67 -5.97
CA GLN A 94 5.89 5.72 -7.22
C GLN A 94 4.67 4.82 -7.15
N CYS A 95 3.53 5.32 -7.61
CA CYS A 95 2.30 4.55 -7.75
C CYS A 95 1.96 4.43 -9.24
N THR A 96 1.96 3.20 -9.74
CA THR A 96 1.70 2.88 -11.15
C THR A 96 0.53 1.92 -11.25
N GLY A 97 -0.59 2.39 -11.80
CA GLY A 97 -1.70 1.54 -12.21
C GLY A 97 -1.54 1.07 -13.65
N PHE A 98 -2.42 0.18 -14.09
CA PHE A 98 -2.41 -0.34 -15.47
C PHE A 98 -3.77 -0.16 -16.17
N ASP A 99 -4.57 0.82 -15.74
CA ASP A 99 -5.97 0.99 -16.16
C ASP A 99 -6.78 -0.31 -16.01
N ASN A 100 -6.45 -1.08 -14.98
CA ASN A 100 -7.09 -2.34 -14.62
C ASN A 100 -7.18 -2.45 -13.10
N SER A 101 -7.51 -3.64 -12.59
CA SER A 101 -7.66 -3.87 -11.16
C SER A 101 -6.33 -4.06 -10.43
N THR A 102 -5.19 -3.73 -11.02
CA THR A 102 -3.86 -3.88 -10.41
C THR A 102 -3.16 -2.53 -10.31
N VAL A 103 -2.49 -2.33 -9.17
CA VAL A 103 -1.59 -1.20 -8.92
C VAL A 103 -0.30 -1.71 -8.29
N VAL A 104 0.81 -1.12 -8.71
CA VAL A 104 2.15 -1.36 -8.17
C VAL A 104 2.64 -0.09 -7.50
N ILE A 105 3.00 -0.23 -6.22
CA ILE A 105 3.63 0.83 -5.44
C ILE A 105 5.10 0.47 -5.26
N ARG A 106 5.97 1.25 -5.89
CA ARG A 106 7.41 1.05 -5.83
C ARG A 106 8.05 2.03 -4.87
N MET A 107 8.75 1.49 -3.88
CA MET A 107 9.61 2.26 -2.99
C MET A 107 10.97 2.51 -3.67
N PRO A 108 11.61 3.65 -3.39
CA PRO A 108 12.94 3.95 -3.93
C PRO A 108 13.99 2.94 -3.43
N ASP A 109 15.06 2.78 -4.20
CA ASP A 109 16.14 1.85 -3.88
C ASP A 109 16.73 2.14 -2.50
N GLY A 110 17.06 1.08 -1.75
CA GLY A 110 17.52 1.21 -0.37
C GLY A 110 16.46 1.66 0.65
N SER A 111 15.20 1.80 0.25
CA SER A 111 14.09 2.07 1.17
C SER A 111 13.15 0.87 1.27
N GLY A 112 12.43 0.79 2.39
CA GLY A 112 11.47 -0.26 2.63
C GLY A 112 10.59 0.04 3.83
N LEU A 113 10.01 -1.00 4.43
CA LEU A 113 9.09 -0.89 5.58
C LEU A 113 9.62 -1.68 6.76
N LEU A 114 9.58 -1.05 7.93
CA LEU A 114 9.80 -1.76 9.19
C LEU A 114 8.57 -2.62 9.54
N LYS A 115 8.69 -3.46 10.57
CA LYS A 115 7.52 -4.14 11.11
C LYS A 115 6.53 -3.12 11.68
N GLY A 116 5.25 -3.27 11.35
CA GLY A 116 4.20 -2.35 11.79
C GLY A 116 2.92 -2.44 10.97
N ASN A 117 1.91 -1.67 11.37
CA ASN A 117 0.68 -1.53 10.60
C ASN A 117 0.75 -0.28 9.72
N TYR A 118 0.43 -0.46 8.44
CA TYR A 118 0.48 0.57 7.44
C TYR A 118 -0.86 0.71 6.75
N THR A 119 -1.16 1.91 6.29
CA THR A 119 -2.35 2.21 5.50
C THR A 119 -1.92 2.86 4.19
N ILE A 120 -2.33 2.23 3.09
CA ILE A 120 -2.30 2.79 1.75
C ILE A 120 -3.64 3.48 1.49
N GLU A 121 -3.58 4.71 0.99
CA GLU A 121 -4.71 5.42 0.38
C GLU A 121 -4.37 5.61 -1.09
N VAL A 122 -5.23 5.17 -2.00
CA VAL A 122 -5.05 5.30 -3.45
C VAL A 122 -6.39 5.54 -4.12
N ASP A 123 -6.44 6.49 -5.05
CA ASP A 123 -7.66 6.74 -5.81
C ASP A 123 -7.92 5.59 -6.80
N VAL A 124 -9.13 5.05 -6.77
CA VAL A 124 -9.60 3.98 -7.66
C VAL A 124 -10.96 4.36 -8.23
N THR A 125 -11.18 4.04 -9.51
CA THR A 125 -12.54 4.11 -10.08
C THR A 125 -13.29 2.85 -9.68
N ASN A 126 -14.41 3.02 -9.01
CA ASN A 126 -15.26 1.91 -8.60
C ASN A 126 -16.01 1.31 -9.81
N PRO A 127 -16.37 0.01 -9.74
CA PRO A 127 -17.25 -0.58 -10.72
C PRO A 127 -18.60 0.19 -10.79
N PRO A 128 -19.22 0.32 -11.97
CA PRO A 128 -20.56 0.88 -12.11
C PRO A 128 -21.67 -0.09 -11.64
N PHE A 129 -21.29 -1.22 -11.06
CA PHE A 129 -22.17 -2.28 -10.56
C PHE A 129 -21.64 -2.79 -9.21
N GLN A 130 -22.47 -3.49 -8.43
CA GLN A 130 -21.99 -4.20 -7.24
C GLN A 130 -21.34 -5.53 -7.67
N PRO A 131 -20.01 -5.70 -7.54
CA PRO A 131 -19.39 -6.99 -7.74
C PRO A 131 -19.86 -7.92 -6.62
N ASN A 132 -20.43 -9.08 -6.99
CA ASN A 132 -20.99 -10.09 -6.09
C ASN A 132 -22.21 -9.63 -5.25
N GLY A 133 -23.20 -8.98 -5.88
CA GLY A 133 -24.53 -8.91 -5.30
C GLY A 133 -25.12 -10.30 -5.14
N THR A 134 -25.11 -10.85 -3.93
CA THR A 134 -26.02 -11.96 -3.57
C THR A 134 -27.44 -11.42 -3.62
N ASN A 135 -28.25 -11.95 -4.53
CA ASN A 135 -29.71 -11.83 -4.47
C ASN A 135 -30.25 -12.39 -3.16
#